data_AF-A0A6B3G3D0-F1
#
_entry.id   AF-A0A6B3G3D0-F1
#
_cell.length_a   1.000
_cell.length_b   1.000
_cell.length_c   1.000
_cell.angle_alpha   90.00
_cell.angle_beta   90.00
_cell.angle_gamma   90.00
#
_symmetry.space_group_name_H-M   'P 1'
#
loop_
_entity.id
_entity.type
_entity.pdbx_description
1 polymer ?
#
loop_
_entity_poly.entity_id
_entity_poly.type
_entity_poly.pdbx_seq_one_letter_code
_entity_poly.pdbx_strand_id
1 'polypeptide(L)'
;EEDSGATEDLTPDDNEGAALTAVNCLDVPHPRDLDAYWDALPRAEKAAGVYGTAGVTAELTCRGWPSGGRTPHRVDADGVVPVLVVGTTGDPSTPYEEAVSLADQFPGGMLLTYEGMGHTAYGRGGACVTEKVDAYLVGLKPVRPGATC
;
A
#
# COMPACT_ATOMS: atom_id res chain seq x y z
N GLU A 1 43.26 -33.41 11.62
CA GLU A 1 42.51 -32.20 12.03
C GLU A 1 41.03 -32.41 11.71
N GLU A 2 40.14 -32.07 12.63
CA GLU A 2 38.67 -32.15 12.45
C GLU A 2 38.21 -31.11 11.43
N ASP A 3 37.67 -31.58 10.31
CA ASP A 3 36.87 -30.79 9.39
C ASP A 3 35.50 -30.56 10.05
N SER A 4 35.37 -29.46 10.79
CA SER A 4 34.10 -29.04 11.36
C SER A 4 33.21 -28.55 10.22
N GLY A 5 32.54 -29.48 9.55
CA GLY A 5 31.45 -29.21 8.63
C GLY A 5 30.31 -28.51 9.37
N ALA A 6 30.40 -27.20 9.52
CA ALA A 6 29.27 -26.37 9.87
C ALA A 6 28.30 -26.43 8.67
N THR A 7 27.19 -27.14 8.84
CA THR A 7 26.04 -26.99 7.96
C THR A 7 25.60 -25.52 8.05
N GLU A 8 25.83 -24.74 7.00
CA GLU A 8 25.26 -23.40 6.91
C GLU A 8 23.75 -23.51 7.10
N ASP A 9 23.22 -22.74 8.06
CA ASP A 9 21.78 -22.60 8.23
C ASP A 9 21.26 -21.81 7.01
N LEU A 10 20.68 -22.53 6.05
CA LEU A 10 20.11 -21.94 4.83
C LEU A 10 18.74 -21.30 5.08
N THR A 11 18.31 -21.19 6.34
CA THR A 11 17.08 -20.50 6.71
C THR A 11 17.28 -19.00 6.50
N PRO A 12 16.50 -18.34 5.62
CA PRO A 12 16.59 -16.90 5.45
C PRO A 12 16.23 -16.16 6.75
N ASP A 13 16.88 -15.03 7.01
CA ASP A 13 16.62 -14.18 8.19
C ASP A 13 15.17 -13.65 8.24
N ASP A 14 14.51 -13.55 7.08
CA ASP A 14 13.11 -13.14 6.96
C ASP A 14 12.38 -13.92 5.85
N ASN A 15 11.06 -13.71 5.76
CA ASN A 15 10.24 -14.24 4.69
C ASN A 15 9.33 -13.18 4.05
N GLU A 16 9.74 -11.90 4.08
CA GLU A 16 8.87 -10.76 3.76
C GLU A 16 8.20 -10.92 2.39
N GLY A 17 8.97 -11.24 1.35
CA GLY A 17 8.43 -11.41 -0.01
C GLY A 17 7.45 -12.58 -0.14
N ALA A 18 7.70 -13.68 0.56
CA ALA A 18 6.80 -14.84 0.58
C ALA A 18 5.49 -14.51 1.33
N ALA A 19 5.60 -13.81 2.46
CA ALA A 19 4.46 -13.36 3.24
C ALA A 19 3.61 -12.34 2.46
N LEU A 20 4.25 -11.33 1.84
CA LEU A 20 3.58 -10.32 1.02
C LEU A 20 2.80 -10.96 -0.13
N THR A 21 3.43 -11.90 -0.85
CA THR A 21 2.77 -12.65 -1.92
C THR A 21 1.55 -13.40 -1.37
N ALA A 22 1.72 -14.15 -0.28
CA ALA A 22 0.64 -14.93 0.30
C ALA A 22 -0.55 -14.06 0.73
N VAL A 23 -0.30 -12.91 1.35
CA VAL A 23 -1.34 -11.97 1.79
C VAL A 23 -2.03 -11.31 0.58
N ASN A 24 -1.28 -10.79 -0.38
CA ASN A 24 -1.85 -10.14 -1.57
C ASN A 24 -2.73 -11.09 -2.40
N CYS A 25 -2.34 -12.37 -2.51
CA CYS A 25 -3.14 -13.36 -3.22
C CYS A 25 -4.45 -13.73 -2.48
N LEU A 26 -4.56 -13.42 -1.18
CA LEU A 26 -5.74 -13.67 -0.36
C LEU A 26 -6.63 -12.43 -0.15
N ASP A 27 -6.09 -11.23 -0.31
CA ASP A 27 -6.83 -10.01 0.01
C ASP A 27 -7.73 -9.49 -1.12
N VAL A 28 -7.46 -9.88 -2.38
CA VAL A 28 -8.28 -9.51 -3.54
C VAL A 28 -8.45 -10.68 -4.51
N PRO A 29 -9.53 -10.72 -5.32
CA PRO A 29 -9.69 -11.76 -6.32
C PRO A 29 -8.72 -11.53 -7.49
N HIS A 30 -8.11 -12.62 -7.96
CA HIS A 30 -7.18 -12.63 -9.08
C HIS A 30 -7.74 -13.45 -10.25
N PRO A 31 -7.63 -12.98 -11.51
CA PRO A 31 -8.04 -13.77 -12.66
C PRO A 31 -7.31 -15.12 -12.73
N ARG A 32 -8.06 -16.19 -13.04
CA ARG A 32 -7.48 -17.51 -13.32
C ARG A 32 -7.07 -17.67 -14.78
N ASP A 33 -7.65 -16.86 -15.65
CA ASP A 33 -7.34 -16.86 -17.08
C ASP A 33 -6.11 -15.99 -17.36
N LEU A 34 -5.20 -16.50 -18.20
CA LEU A 34 -4.00 -15.75 -18.60
C LEU A 34 -4.35 -14.60 -19.54
N ASP A 35 -5.41 -14.75 -20.34
CA ASP A 35 -5.82 -13.75 -21.33
C ASP A 35 -6.18 -12.42 -20.64
N ALA A 36 -6.76 -12.47 -19.44
CA ALA A 36 -7.06 -11.27 -18.64
C ALA A 36 -5.82 -10.42 -18.31
N TYR A 37 -4.65 -11.06 -18.11
CA TYR A 37 -3.40 -10.35 -17.85
C TYR A 37 -2.81 -9.81 -19.15
N TRP A 38 -2.82 -10.61 -20.24
CA TRP A 38 -2.37 -10.18 -21.56
C TRP A 38 -3.15 -8.95 -22.06
N ASP A 39 -4.46 -8.96 -21.89
CA ASP A 39 -5.36 -7.86 -22.28
C ASP A 39 -5.16 -6.60 -21.43
N ALA A 40 -4.66 -6.73 -20.20
CA ALA A 40 -4.40 -5.60 -19.30
C ALA A 40 -3.08 -4.87 -19.63
N LEU A 41 -2.10 -5.55 -20.22
CA LEU A 41 -0.77 -4.99 -20.48
C LEU A 41 -0.78 -3.70 -21.31
N PRO A 42 -1.52 -3.56 -22.44
CA PRO A 42 -1.53 -2.33 -23.22
C PRO A 42 -2.03 -1.12 -22.43
N ARG A 43 -3.04 -1.33 -21.56
CA ARG A 43 -3.56 -0.26 -20.70
C ARG A 43 -2.54 0.12 -19.63
N ALA A 44 -1.87 -0.85 -19.03
CA ALA A 44 -0.87 -0.63 -17.99
C ALA A 44 0.39 0.08 -18.55
N GLU A 45 0.86 -0.33 -19.74
CA GLU A 45 1.94 0.34 -20.46
C GLU A 45 1.59 1.81 -20.77
N LYS A 46 0.36 2.06 -21.25
CA LYS A 46 -0.09 3.44 -21.50
C LYS A 46 -0.14 4.28 -20.23
N ALA A 47 -0.49 3.67 -19.09
CA ALA A 47 -0.63 4.38 -17.82
C ALA A 47 0.72 4.71 -17.16
N ALA A 48 1.66 3.75 -17.16
CA ALA A 48 2.90 3.86 -16.39
C ALA A 48 4.13 3.16 -17.03
N GLY A 49 4.07 2.84 -18.32
CA GLY A 49 5.14 2.15 -19.04
C GLY A 49 5.53 0.82 -18.39
N VAL A 50 6.84 0.60 -18.27
CA VAL A 50 7.43 -0.59 -17.64
C VAL A 50 6.95 -0.82 -16.21
N TYR A 51 6.64 0.23 -15.44
CA TYR A 51 6.14 0.08 -14.08
C TYR A 51 4.72 -0.49 -14.07
N GLY A 52 3.87 -0.05 -15.01
CA GLY A 52 2.53 -0.57 -15.17
C GLY A 52 2.53 -2.04 -15.61
N THR A 53 3.34 -2.37 -16.62
CA THR A 53 3.43 -3.75 -17.12
C THR A 53 4.08 -4.70 -16.11
N ALA A 54 5.06 -4.23 -15.33
CA ALA A 54 5.61 -4.98 -14.20
C ALA A 54 4.55 -5.27 -13.13
N GLY A 55 3.69 -4.29 -12.80
CA GLY A 55 2.57 -4.49 -11.89
C GLY A 55 1.62 -5.60 -12.34
N VAL A 56 1.14 -5.54 -13.58
CA VAL A 56 0.29 -6.61 -14.16
C VAL A 56 0.98 -7.98 -14.12
N THR A 57 2.27 -8.01 -14.45
CA THR A 57 3.04 -9.27 -14.48
C THR A 57 3.26 -9.84 -13.08
N ALA A 58 3.44 -8.99 -12.06
CA ALA A 58 3.62 -9.42 -10.67
C ALA A 58 2.39 -10.19 -10.16
N GLU A 59 1.19 -9.73 -10.53
CA GLU A 59 -0.09 -10.35 -10.13
C GLU A 59 -0.30 -11.77 -10.72
N LEU A 60 0.44 -12.15 -11.76
CA LEU A 60 0.39 -13.52 -12.30
C LEU A 60 0.80 -14.57 -11.25
N THR A 61 1.62 -14.18 -10.27
CA THR A 61 2.02 -15.03 -9.14
C THR A 61 0.79 -15.56 -8.38
N CYS A 62 -0.29 -14.79 -8.32
CA CYS A 62 -1.51 -15.14 -7.60
C CYS A 62 -2.49 -16.01 -8.42
N ARG A 63 -2.31 -16.14 -9.74
CA ARG A 63 -3.18 -16.92 -10.62
C ARG A 63 -3.43 -18.34 -10.10
N GLY A 64 -2.38 -18.99 -9.59
CA GLY A 64 -2.40 -20.37 -9.13
C GLY A 64 -2.75 -20.55 -7.65
N TRP A 65 -2.97 -19.47 -6.90
CA TRP A 65 -3.07 -19.55 -5.44
C TRP A 65 -4.29 -20.39 -5.00
N PRO A 66 -4.16 -21.32 -4.03
CA PRO A 66 -5.15 -22.38 -3.81
C PRO A 66 -6.47 -21.92 -3.15
N SER A 67 -6.49 -20.76 -2.51
CA SER A 67 -7.68 -20.19 -1.85
C SER A 67 -8.10 -18.87 -2.48
N GLY A 68 -9.40 -18.56 -2.39
CA GLY A 68 -10.02 -17.38 -3.00
C GLY A 68 -9.81 -16.10 -2.19
N GLY A 69 -9.80 -14.96 -2.89
CA GLY A 69 -9.55 -13.65 -2.30
C GLY A 69 -10.78 -13.04 -1.60
N ARG A 70 -10.54 -12.09 -0.69
CA ARG A 70 -11.58 -11.21 -0.16
C ARG A 70 -12.07 -10.26 -1.26
N THR A 71 -13.28 -9.75 -1.14
CA THR A 71 -13.78 -8.74 -2.10
C THR A 71 -13.53 -7.35 -1.55
N PRO A 72 -12.87 -6.45 -2.32
CA PRO A 72 -12.76 -5.05 -1.95
C PRO A 72 -14.14 -4.44 -1.69
N HIS A 73 -14.24 -3.65 -0.64
CA HIS A 73 -15.46 -2.97 -0.23
C HIS A 73 -15.11 -1.58 0.26
N ARG A 74 -16.11 -0.70 0.34
CA ARG A 74 -15.92 0.58 1.03
C ARG A 74 -15.67 0.33 2.50
N VAL A 75 -14.88 1.21 3.11
CA VAL A 75 -14.68 1.21 4.56
C VAL A 75 -16.03 1.33 5.27
N ASP A 76 -16.30 0.40 6.18
CA ASP A 76 -17.39 0.45 7.14
C ASP A 76 -16.78 0.69 8.52
N ALA A 77 -16.92 1.92 9.03
CA ALA A 77 -16.22 2.40 10.22
C ALA A 77 -17.13 3.27 11.10
N ASP A 78 -18.37 2.85 11.30
CA ASP A 78 -19.28 3.55 12.20
C ASP A 78 -18.73 3.59 13.65
N GLY A 79 -18.76 4.78 14.25
CA GLY A 79 -18.34 4.99 15.64
C GLY A 79 -16.83 5.17 15.85
N VAL A 80 -16.01 5.17 14.80
CA VAL A 80 -14.60 5.54 14.92
C VAL A 80 -14.43 7.04 15.13
N VAL A 81 -13.37 7.43 15.85
CA VAL A 81 -12.96 8.84 15.91
C VAL A 81 -12.50 9.31 14.53
N PRO A 82 -12.62 10.61 14.19
CA PRO A 82 -12.17 11.17 12.92
C PRO A 82 -10.77 10.67 12.53
N VAL A 83 -10.65 9.94 11.41
CA VAL A 83 -9.39 9.33 10.97
C VAL A 83 -8.56 10.33 10.19
N LEU A 84 -7.28 10.50 10.56
CA LEU A 84 -6.30 11.22 9.75
C LEU A 84 -5.62 10.28 8.76
N VAL A 85 -5.79 10.55 7.46
CA VAL A 85 -5.04 9.93 6.37
C VAL A 85 -3.95 10.90 5.91
N VAL A 86 -2.74 10.39 5.69
CA VAL A 86 -1.61 11.17 5.16
C VAL A 86 -1.31 10.68 3.74
N GLY A 87 -1.42 11.57 2.76
CA GLY A 87 -1.18 11.25 1.35
C GLY A 87 -0.02 12.05 0.79
N THR A 88 0.92 11.40 0.10
CA THR A 88 2.05 12.07 -0.58
C THR A 88 1.72 12.29 -2.06
N THR A 89 1.89 13.51 -2.58
CA THR A 89 1.52 13.85 -3.96
C THR A 89 2.29 13.07 -5.03
N GLY A 90 3.53 12.68 -4.74
CA GLY A 90 4.42 11.91 -5.61
C GLY A 90 4.71 10.50 -5.10
N ASP A 91 3.74 9.85 -4.45
CA ASP A 91 3.85 8.46 -4.00
C ASP A 91 3.73 7.47 -5.19
N PRO A 92 4.78 6.68 -5.50
CA PRO A 92 4.72 5.73 -6.62
C PRO A 92 4.04 4.41 -6.25
N SER A 93 3.81 4.13 -4.96
CA SER A 93 3.34 2.82 -4.47
C SER A 93 1.88 2.87 -4.02
N THR A 94 1.47 3.97 -3.39
CA THR A 94 0.09 4.25 -3.00
C THR A 94 -0.28 5.66 -3.48
N PRO A 95 -0.67 5.83 -4.76
CA PRO A 95 -0.94 7.12 -5.37
C PRO A 95 -1.83 8.04 -4.52
N TYR A 96 -1.59 9.34 -4.62
CA TYR A 96 -2.26 10.35 -3.78
C TYR A 96 -3.79 10.26 -3.82
N GLU A 97 -4.38 9.97 -4.98
CA GLU A 97 -5.81 9.82 -5.16
C GLU A 97 -6.40 8.67 -4.34
N GLU A 98 -5.62 7.64 -4.03
CA GLU A 98 -6.03 6.55 -3.13
C GLU A 98 -6.14 7.05 -1.68
N ALA A 99 -5.22 7.91 -1.25
CA ALA A 99 -5.29 8.54 0.07
C ALA A 99 -6.49 9.49 0.18
N VAL A 100 -6.78 10.26 -0.87
CA VAL A 100 -8.00 11.10 -0.95
C VAL A 100 -9.25 10.22 -0.83
N SER A 101 -9.33 9.17 -1.66
CA SER A 101 -10.46 8.23 -1.67
C SER A 101 -10.64 7.53 -0.33
N LEU A 102 -9.56 7.16 0.35
CA LEU A 102 -9.62 6.53 1.67
C LEU A 102 -10.10 7.50 2.75
N ALA A 103 -9.61 8.74 2.76
CA ALA A 103 -10.05 9.77 3.70
C ALA A 103 -11.56 10.03 3.57
N ASP A 104 -12.07 10.11 2.34
CA ASP A 104 -13.49 10.35 2.05
C ASP A 104 -14.41 9.19 2.46
N GLN A 105 -13.87 7.99 2.69
CA GLN A 105 -14.65 6.84 3.12
C GLN A 105 -14.87 6.78 4.64
N PHE A 106 -14.04 7.47 5.44
CA PHE A 106 -14.22 7.49 6.89
C PHE A 106 -15.22 8.56 7.33
N PRO A 107 -16.11 8.28 8.30
CA PRO A 107 -16.93 9.30 8.94
C PRO A 107 -16.04 10.38 9.60
N GLY A 108 -16.11 11.61 9.09
CA GLY A 108 -15.25 12.70 9.55
C GLY A 108 -13.77 12.50 9.22
N GLY A 109 -13.45 11.69 8.20
CA GLY A 109 -12.08 11.50 7.72
C GLY A 109 -11.42 12.84 7.33
N MET A 110 -10.13 12.92 7.59
CA MET A 110 -9.31 14.09 7.34
C MET A 110 -8.10 13.69 6.50
N LEU A 111 -7.71 14.56 5.57
CA LEU A 111 -6.53 14.38 4.75
C LEU A 111 -5.48 15.41 5.11
N LEU A 112 -4.26 14.94 5.37
CA LEU A 112 -3.05 15.76 5.34
C LEU A 112 -2.28 15.42 4.05
N THR A 113 -2.18 16.39 3.16
CA THR A 113 -1.36 16.28 1.95
C THR A 113 0.09 16.55 2.31
N TYR A 114 1.00 15.74 1.80
CA TYR A 114 2.43 16.00 1.77
C TYR A 114 2.88 16.23 0.33
N GLU A 115 3.30 17.45 0.01
CA GLU A 115 3.80 17.91 -1.28
C GLU A 115 5.25 17.46 -1.46
N GLY A 116 5.43 16.24 -1.93
CA GLY A 116 6.75 15.64 -2.08
C GLY A 116 6.76 14.37 -2.91
N MET A 117 7.95 13.77 -3.02
CA MET A 117 8.17 12.51 -3.72
C MET A 117 8.47 11.39 -2.73
N GLY A 118 7.99 10.18 -3.04
CA GLY A 118 8.32 8.95 -2.32
C GLY A 118 7.16 8.37 -1.51
N HIS A 119 7.29 7.09 -1.13
CA HIS A 119 6.20 6.32 -0.53
C HIS A 119 6.01 6.48 0.99
N THR A 120 4.92 7.08 1.48
CA THR A 120 4.66 7.56 2.88
C THR A 120 5.26 8.93 3.27
N ALA A 121 4.91 9.48 4.45
CA ALA A 121 5.41 10.78 4.91
C ALA A 121 5.67 10.90 6.43
N TYR A 122 4.94 10.22 7.31
CA TYR A 122 5.17 10.35 8.75
C TYR A 122 6.56 9.81 9.16
N GLY A 123 7.30 10.56 9.97
CA GLY A 123 8.69 10.25 10.36
C GLY A 123 9.77 10.67 9.35
N ARG A 124 9.40 11.18 8.17
CA ARG A 124 10.35 11.54 7.10
C ARG A 124 9.99 12.77 6.27
N GLY A 125 8.74 13.20 6.27
CA GLY A 125 8.22 14.39 5.55
C GLY A 125 8.50 15.72 6.26
N GLY A 126 9.50 15.76 7.14
CA GLY A 126 9.91 16.94 7.89
C GLY A 126 8.98 17.32 9.06
N ALA A 127 9.30 18.44 9.71
CA ALA A 127 8.65 18.87 10.94
C ALA A 127 7.15 19.12 10.77
N CYS A 128 6.72 19.66 9.63
CA CYS A 128 5.29 19.95 9.38
C CYS A 128 4.42 18.68 9.50
N VAL A 129 4.79 17.61 8.79
CA VAL A 129 4.05 16.34 8.83
C VAL A 129 4.09 15.75 10.23
N THR A 130 5.28 15.67 10.84
CA THR A 130 5.46 15.11 12.18
C THR A 130 4.61 15.85 13.21
N GLU A 131 4.66 17.17 13.26
CA GLU A 131 3.89 17.97 14.23
C GLU A 131 2.37 17.80 14.06
N LYS A 132 1.86 17.70 12.83
CA LYS A 132 0.42 17.49 12.58
C LYS A 132 -0.03 16.10 12.97
N VAL A 133 0.73 15.08 12.61
CA VAL A 133 0.42 13.69 12.96
C VAL A 133 0.53 13.49 14.48
N ASP A 134 1.57 14.00 15.14
CA ASP A 134 1.73 13.92 16.59
C ASP A 134 0.60 14.64 17.34
N ALA A 135 0.21 15.82 16.87
CA ALA A 135 -0.92 16.57 17.42
C ALA A 135 -2.24 15.78 17.35
N TYR A 136 -2.45 15.02 16.27
CA TYR A 136 -3.58 14.13 16.11
C TYR A 136 -3.46 12.89 17.02
N LEU A 137 -2.31 12.20 17.02
CA LEU A 137 -2.12 10.98 17.81
C LEU A 137 -2.21 11.22 19.32
N VAL A 138 -1.68 12.35 19.81
CA VAL A 138 -1.65 12.67 21.25
C VAL A 138 -2.93 13.34 21.72
N GLY A 139 -3.52 14.22 20.90
CA GLY A 139 -4.59 15.11 21.32
C GLY A 139 -5.84 15.10 20.45
N LEU A 140 -5.92 14.21 19.46
CA LEU A 140 -6.98 14.17 18.44
C LEU A 140 -7.20 15.54 17.78
N LYS A 141 -6.13 16.34 17.64
CA LYS A 141 -6.22 17.66 17.01
C LYS A 141 -6.48 17.49 15.52
N PRO A 142 -7.56 18.07 14.98
CA PRO A 142 -7.90 17.92 13.57
C PRO A 142 -6.95 18.73 12.69
N VAL A 143 -6.79 18.28 11.44
CA VAL A 143 -6.25 19.12 10.36
C VAL A 143 -7.39 19.85 9.67
N ARG A 144 -7.09 21.03 9.10
CA ARG A 144 -8.09 21.78 8.33
C ARG A 144 -8.31 21.11 6.97
N PRO A 145 -9.50 21.24 6.35
CA PRO A 145 -9.67 20.88 4.95
C PRO A 145 -8.63 21.55 4.06
N GLY A 146 -7.98 20.76 3.19
CA GLY A 146 -6.89 21.25 2.32
C GLY A 146 -5.59 21.53 3.06
N ALA A 147 -5.36 20.95 4.24
CA ALA A 147 -4.08 21.07 4.93
C ALA A 147 -2.97 20.42 4.10
N THR A 148 -1.94 21.21 3.81
CA THR A 148 -0.72 20.76 3.14
C THR A 148 0.48 20.94 4.07
N CYS A 149 1.33 19.93 4.01
CA CYS A 149 2.77 20.01 4.15
C CYS A 149 3.33 19.54 2.78
#